data_AF-W2VPP9-F1
#
_entry.id   AF-W2VPP9-F1
#
_cell.length_a   1.000
_cell.length_b   1.000
_cell.length_c   1.000
_cell.angle_alpha   90.00
_cell.angle_beta   90.00
_cell.angle_gamma   90.00
#
_symmetry.space_group_name_H-M   'P 1'
#
loop_
_entity.id
_entity.type
_entity.pdbx_description
1 polymer ?
#
loop_
_entity_poly.entity_id
_entity_poly.type
_entity_poly.pdbx_seq_one_letter_code
_entity_poly.pdbx_strand_id
1 'polypeptide(L)'
;MDEVSIGVVSCRKEPSDEPVEMNLRRTIDGILTTKEKVVKMMSDHVEALAPPPPNVEKSQTMYHNIRPYVPEEFRDDPLYAKPSAQDHLDAKAAKQAR
;
A
#
# COMPACT_ATOMS: atom_id res chain seq x y z
N MET A 1 9.00 4.09 -19.90
CA MET A 1 8.22 4.45 -18.71
C MET A 1 7.35 5.61 -19.15
N ASP A 2 6.07 5.34 -19.37
CA ASP A 2 5.08 6.35 -19.74
C ASP A 2 5.19 7.58 -18.85
N GLU A 3 4.88 8.74 -19.42
CA GLU A 3 5.00 10.03 -18.79
C GLU A 3 3.97 10.20 -17.66
N VAL A 4 4.12 9.41 -16.59
CA VAL A 4 3.28 9.51 -15.39
C VAL A 4 3.45 10.93 -14.86
N SER A 5 2.37 11.69 -14.92
CA SER A 5 2.29 13.03 -14.35
C SER A 5 2.35 12.91 -12.83
N ILE A 6 3.57 12.86 -12.29
CA ILE A 6 3.82 12.73 -10.86
C ILE A 6 2.99 13.76 -10.08
N GLY A 7 2.18 13.26 -9.15
CA GLY A 7 1.28 14.08 -8.34
C GLY A 7 -0.05 14.41 -9.02
N VAL A 8 -0.41 13.80 -10.15
CA VAL A 8 -1.77 13.83 -10.71
C VAL A 8 -2.33 12.41 -10.66
N VAL A 9 -3.55 12.27 -10.16
CA VAL A 9 -4.25 10.98 -10.07
C VAL A 9 -5.57 11.06 -10.82
N SER A 10 -5.97 9.93 -11.40
CA SER A 10 -7.28 9.76 -12.01
C SER A 10 -8.20 9.06 -11.02
N CYS A 11 -9.23 9.75 -10.55
CA CYS A 11 -10.19 9.25 -9.58
C CYS A 11 -11.52 8.92 -10.28
N ARG A 12 -12.07 7.74 -10.01
CA ARG A 12 -13.45 7.39 -10.39
C ARG A 12 -14.27 7.20 -9.13
N LYS A 13 -15.51 7.64 -9.14
CA LYS A 13 -16.44 7.42 -8.02
C LYS A 13 -16.99 6.00 -8.07
N GLU A 14 -17.43 5.53 -9.24
CA GLU A 14 -17.76 4.14 -9.53
C GLU A 14 -16.84 3.56 -10.63
N PRO A 15 -16.67 2.23 -10.75
CA PRO A 15 -15.78 1.64 -11.76
C PRO A 15 -16.09 2.09 -13.20
N SER A 16 -17.37 2.34 -13.48
CA SER A 16 -17.91 2.78 -14.77
C SER A 16 -17.97 4.30 -14.95
N ASP A 17 -17.75 5.08 -13.90
CA ASP A 17 -17.82 6.54 -13.99
C ASP A 17 -16.65 7.12 -14.79
N GLU A 18 -16.90 8.30 -15.36
CA GLU A 18 -15.84 9.06 -16.01
C GLU A 18 -14.74 9.44 -15.00
N PRO A 19 -13.47 9.30 -15.40
CA PRO A 19 -12.35 9.66 -14.55
C PRO A 19 -12.25 11.18 -14.37
N VAL A 20 -12.11 11.61 -13.12
CA VAL A 20 -11.79 12.98 -12.74
C VAL A 20 -10.30 13.06 -12.42
N GLU A 21 -9.58 13.94 -13.11
CA GLU A 21 -8.17 14.20 -12.79
C GLU A 21 -8.06 15.12 -11.57
N MET A 22 -7.24 14.70 -10.60
CA MET A 22 -6.96 15.46 -9.39
C MET A 22 -5.47 15.67 -9.25
N ASN A 23 -5.05 16.92 -9.14
CA ASN A 23 -3.67 17.28 -8.91
C ASN A 23 -3.40 17.36 -7.40
N LEU A 24 -2.65 16.38 -6.90
CA LEU A 24 -2.28 16.22 -5.48
C LEU A 24 -1.00 16.98 -5.11
N ARG A 25 -0.37 17.68 -6.06
CA ARG A 25 0.83 18.47 -5.77
C ARG A 25 0.47 19.58 -4.79
N ARG A 26 1.28 19.71 -3.73
CA ARG A 26 1.07 20.74 -2.71
C ARG A 26 1.21 22.14 -3.31
N THR A 27 0.33 23.02 -2.90
CA THR A 27 0.47 24.47 -3.11
C THR A 27 1.26 25.03 -1.92
N ILE A 28 2.39 25.66 -2.19
CA ILE A 28 3.24 26.29 -1.17
C ILE A 28 3.26 27.78 -1.49
N ASP A 29 2.87 28.61 -0.54
CA ASP A 29 2.76 30.07 -0.70
C ASP A 29 1.90 30.50 -1.91
N GLY A 30 0.82 29.76 -2.18
CA GLY A 30 -0.07 30.01 -3.31
C GLY A 30 0.44 29.51 -4.66
N ILE A 31 1.66 28.96 -4.73
CA ILE A 31 2.27 28.45 -5.96
C ILE A 31 2.20 26.92 -5.96
N LEU A 32 1.64 26.36 -7.04
CA LEU A 32 1.60 24.91 -7.24
C LEU A 32 3.02 24.37 -7.43
N THR A 33 3.41 23.38 -6.63
CA THR A 33 4.73 22.75 -6.74
C THR A 33 4.89 22.10 -8.12
N THR A 34 6.01 22.36 -8.80
CA THR A 34 6.28 21.78 -10.13
C THR A 34 6.63 20.29 -10.03
N LYS A 35 6.48 19.56 -11.14
CA LYS A 35 6.79 18.12 -11.20
C LYS A 35 8.24 17.85 -10.79
N GLU A 36 9.16 18.69 -11.25
CA GLU A 36 10.61 18.57 -11.01
C GLU A 36 10.92 18.75 -9.52
N LYS A 37 10.25 19.72 -8.86
CA LYS A 37 10.42 19.94 -7.43
C LYS A 37 9.87 18.76 -6.62
N VAL A 38 8.75 18.17 -7.01
CA VAL A 38 8.22 16.96 -6.35
C VAL A 38 9.18 15.78 -6.48
N VAL A 39 9.72 15.54 -7.68
CA VAL A 39 10.72 14.48 -7.92
C VAL A 39 11.96 14.69 -7.07
N LYS A 40 12.47 15.92 -7.02
CA LYS A 40 13.62 16.28 -6.19
C LYS A 40 13.35 16.03 -4.71
N MET A 41 12.19 16.45 -4.20
CA MET A 41 11.81 16.21 -2.81
C MET A 41 11.69 14.72 -2.48
N MET A 42 11.08 13.93 -3.37
CA MET A 42 10.94 12.48 -3.19
C MET A 42 12.27 11.74 -3.27
N SER A 43 13.21 12.19 -4.11
CA SER A 43 14.48 11.50 -4.32
C SER A 43 15.54 11.91 -3.29
N ASP A 44 15.60 13.20 -2.95
CA ASP A 44 16.69 13.76 -2.14
C ASP A 44 16.34 13.81 -0.63
N HIS A 45 15.06 13.75 -0.27
CA HIS A 45 14.61 14.03 1.11
C HIS A 45 13.69 12.96 1.72
N VAL A 46 13.35 11.90 0.99
CA VAL A 46 12.61 10.77 1.55
C VAL A 46 13.61 9.70 1.94
N GLU A 47 13.80 9.52 3.25
CA GLU A 47 14.60 8.43 3.77
C GLU A 47 13.86 7.10 3.60
N ALA A 48 14.58 6.09 3.08
CA ALA A 48 14.06 4.74 3.02
C ALA A 48 14.05 4.15 4.44
N LEU A 49 12.87 3.99 5.01
CA LEU A 49 12.69 3.29 6.28
C LEU A 49 12.82 1.78 6.07
N ALA A 50 13.35 1.09 7.08
CA ALA A 50 13.34 -0.36 7.10
C ALA A 50 11.88 -0.88 7.01
N PRO A 51 11.62 -2.00 6.32
CA PRO A 51 10.30 -2.60 6.29
C PRO A 51 9.79 -2.83 7.72
N PRO A 52 8.51 -2.53 8.00
CA PRO A 52 7.95 -2.81 9.31
C PRO A 52 8.02 -4.32 9.58
N PRO A 53 8.17 -4.73 10.85
CA PRO A 53 8.10 -6.14 11.20
C PRO A 53 6.77 -6.74 10.73
N PRO A 54 6.75 -8.01 10.29
CA PRO A 54 5.56 -8.67 9.81
C PRO A 54 4.44 -8.64 10.84
N ASN A 55 3.25 -8.19 10.44
CA ASN A 55 2.08 -8.21 11.32
C ASN A 55 1.46 -9.62 11.31
N VAL A 56 1.69 -10.35 12.40
CA VAL A 56 1.20 -11.73 12.61
C VAL A 56 -0.33 -11.86 12.56
N GLU A 57 -1.08 -10.83 12.97
CA GLU A 57 -2.54 -10.84 12.87
C GLU A 57 -2.98 -10.72 11.39
N LYS A 58 -2.26 -9.91 10.61
CA LYS A 58 -2.50 -9.79 9.18
C LYS A 58 -2.14 -11.08 8.45
N SER A 59 -1.00 -11.72 8.74
CA SER A 59 -0.62 -12.97 8.06
C SER A 59 -1.65 -14.08 8.26
N GLN A 60 -2.20 -14.21 9.47
CA GLN A 60 -3.33 -15.10 9.73
C GLN A 60 -4.56 -14.76 8.90
N THR A 61 -4.92 -13.48 8.87
CA THR A 61 -6.10 -13.02 8.11
C THR A 61 -5.91 -13.26 6.62
N MET A 62 -4.71 -13.02 6.09
CA MET A 62 -4.38 -13.27 4.68
C MET A 62 -4.53 -14.75 4.33
N TYR A 63 -4.01 -15.65 5.16
CA TYR A 63 -4.10 -17.10 4.90
C TYR A 63 -5.53 -17.64 5.06
N HIS A 64 -6.24 -17.27 6.14
CA HIS A 64 -7.53 -17.88 6.46
C HIS A 64 -8.71 -17.22 5.73
N ASN A 65 -8.73 -15.89 5.64
CA ASN A 65 -9.90 -15.16 5.17
C ASN A 65 -9.75 -14.73 3.71
N ILE A 66 -8.54 -14.39 3.26
CA ILE A 66 -8.32 -13.81 1.93
C ILE A 66 -7.94 -14.88 0.90
N ARG A 67 -7.02 -15.79 1.24
CA ARG A 67 -6.52 -16.85 0.34
C ARG A 67 -7.61 -17.65 -0.41
N PRO A 68 -8.78 -17.99 0.18
CA PRO A 68 -9.82 -18.71 -0.56
C PRO A 68 -10.38 -17.95 -1.77
N TYR A 69 -10.30 -16.62 -1.77
CA TYR A 69 -10.76 -15.76 -2.85
C TYR A 69 -9.65 -15.38 -3.84
N VAL A 70 -8.43 -15.89 -3.63
CA VAL A 70 -7.28 -15.61 -4.48
C VAL A 70 -7.27 -16.57 -5.67
N PRO A 71 -7.13 -16.07 -6.91
CA PRO A 71 -6.98 -16.91 -8.10
C PRO A 71 -5.82 -17.90 -7.94
N GLU A 72 -5.94 -19.08 -8.56
CA GLU A 72 -4.97 -20.18 -8.40
C GLU A 72 -3.53 -19.76 -8.69
N GLU A 73 -3.35 -18.97 -9.75
CA GLU A 73 -2.07 -18.44 -10.20
C GLU A 73 -1.32 -17.60 -9.16
N PHE A 74 -2.04 -17.05 -8.16
CA PHE A 74 -1.48 -16.21 -7.10
C PHE A 74 -1.50 -16.87 -5.71
N ARG A 75 -2.04 -18.08 -5.57
CA ARG A 75 -2.19 -18.74 -4.25
C ARG A 75 -0.87 -19.17 -3.60
N ASP A 76 0.19 -19.25 -4.39
CA ASP A 76 1.55 -19.62 -3.95
C ASP A 76 2.41 -18.40 -3.61
N ASP A 77 1.87 -17.19 -3.71
CA ASP A 77 2.56 -15.97 -3.28
C ASP A 77 2.87 -16.06 -1.77
N PRO A 78 4.10 -15.71 -1.32
CA PRO A 78 4.49 -15.70 0.09
C PRO A 78 3.54 -14.92 1.01
N LEU A 79 2.81 -13.93 0.48
CA LEU A 79 1.78 -13.17 1.20
C LEU A 79 0.64 -14.04 1.74
N TYR A 80 0.33 -15.15 1.05
CA TYR A 80 -0.70 -16.11 1.43
C TYR A 80 -0.11 -17.42 1.98
N ALA A 81 1.17 -17.41 2.35
CA ALA A 81 1.80 -18.57 2.98
C ALA A 81 1.13 -18.90 4.32
N LYS A 82 1.14 -20.19 4.67
CA LYS A 82 0.60 -20.65 5.95
C LYS A 82 1.44 -20.06 7.10
N PRO A 83 0.82 -19.35 8.06
CA PRO A 83 1.51 -18.85 9.24
C PRO A 83 2.10 -20.00 10.06
N SER A 84 3.23 -19.75 10.73
CA SER A 84 3.84 -20.72 11.63
C SER A 84 3.02 -20.90 12.92
N ALA A 85 3.30 -21.97 13.68
CA ALA A 85 2.65 -22.17 14.97
C ALA A 85 2.97 -21.05 15.97
N GLN A 86 4.18 -20.49 15.90
CA GLN A 86 4.60 -19.36 16.74
C GLN A 86 3.83 -18.09 16.39
N ASP A 87 3.68 -17.78 15.09
CA ASP A 87 2.88 -16.64 14.62
C ASP A 87 1.43 -16.73 15.13
N HIS A 88 0.91 -17.95 15.28
CA HIS A 88 -0.43 -18.13 15.80
C HIS A 88 -0.56 -17.81 17.29
N LEU A 89 0.45 -18.15 18.09
CA LEU A 89 0.51 -17.79 19.50
C LEU A 89 0.67 -16.27 19.66
N ASP A 90 1.56 -15.67 18.87
CA ASP A 90 1.86 -14.24 18.92
C ASP A 90 0.66 -13.41 18.48
N ALA A 91 -0.05 -13.82 17.42
CA ALA A 91 -1.29 -13.15 16.99
C ALA A 91 -2.40 -13.23 18.04
N LYS A 92 -2.53 -14.38 18.73
CA LYS A 92 -3.50 -14.53 19.82
C LYS A 92 -3.16 -13.63 21.00
N ALA A 93 -1.88 -13.56 21.39
CA ALA A 93 -1.40 -12.69 22.46
C ALA A 93 -1.62 -11.20 22.11
N ALA A 94 -1.30 -10.80 20.87
CA ALA A 94 -1.51 -9.43 20.39
C ALA A 94 -3.00 -9.02 20.41
N LYS A 95 -3.93 -9.93 20.08
CA LYS A 95 -5.37 -9.68 20.19
C LYS A 95 -5.85 -9.55 21.63
N GLN A 96 -5.27 -10.31 22.57
CA GLN A 96 -5.65 -10.26 23.98
C GLN A 96 -5.11 -9.02 24.71
N ALA A 97 -4.03 -8.41 24.21
CA ALA A 97 -3.42 -7.22 24.80
C ALA A 97 -4.08 -5.89 24.35
N ARG A 98 -5.04 -5.95 23.43
CA ARG A 98 -5.83 -4.80 22.94
C ARG A 98 -7.17 -4.73 23.68
#